data_AF-A0A2G2M3F0-F1
#
_entry.id   AF-A0A2G2M3F0-F1
#
_cell.length_a   1.000
_cell.length_b   1.000
_cell.length_c   1.000
_cell.angle_alpha   90.00
_cell.angle_beta   90.00
_cell.angle_gamma   90.00
#
_symmetry.space_group_name_H-M   'P 1'
#
loop_
_entity.id
_entity.type
_entity.pdbx_description
1 polymer ?
#
loop_
_entity_poly.entity_id
_entity_poly.type
_entity_poly.pdbx_seq_one_letter_code
_entity_poly.pdbx_strand_id
1 'polypeptide(L)'
;MPKAELTTRLRRITDGFATAPQLMIADMQAAKQAGFALILNARPDGEEDEDEQPPSLHLKEAAQTAGLAYAYVPILNGAAFSHNALIAAGEAMADNGGPVLGFCLTGMRSLRLWALASALYGREEPDRLILAAAVAGLSLDAFAEHLQRLSRGQAPLYVADEAAMMI
;
A
#
# COMPACT_ATOMS: atom_id res chain seq x y z
N MET A 1 -17.82 15.03 8.74
CA MET A 1 -16.75 14.67 9.70
C MET A 1 -15.73 13.83 8.95
N PRO A 2 -14.46 14.27 8.82
CA PRO A 2 -13.46 13.64 7.94
C PRO A 2 -13.25 12.14 8.22
N LYS A 3 -13.36 11.70 9.48
CA LYS A 3 -13.22 10.29 9.88
C LYS A 3 -14.26 9.36 9.22
N ALA A 4 -15.51 9.79 9.13
CA ALA A 4 -16.57 8.97 8.54
C ALA A 4 -16.37 8.80 7.02
N GLU A 5 -15.78 9.79 6.37
CA GLU A 5 -15.52 9.80 4.93
C GLU A 5 -14.28 8.98 4.54
N LEU A 6 -13.25 8.94 5.38
CA LEU A 6 -12.12 8.03 5.17
C LEU A 6 -12.52 6.56 5.38
N THR A 7 -13.29 6.28 6.44
CA THR A 7 -13.68 4.90 6.78
C THR A 7 -14.61 4.25 5.77
N THR A 8 -15.35 5.02 4.98
CA THR A 8 -16.17 4.52 3.86
C THR A 8 -15.37 4.28 2.58
N ARG A 9 -14.21 4.95 2.41
CA ARG A 9 -13.36 4.84 1.22
C ARG A 9 -12.27 3.78 1.33
N LEU A 10 -11.86 3.41 2.54
CA LEU A 10 -10.87 2.35 2.75
C LEU A 10 -11.48 0.95 2.73
N ARG A 11 -10.66 -0.03 2.34
CA ARG A 11 -10.93 -1.46 2.51
C ARG A 11 -9.94 -2.05 3.50
N ARG A 12 -10.46 -2.61 4.60
CA ARG A 12 -9.66 -3.41 5.53
C ARG A 12 -9.38 -4.77 4.91
N ILE A 13 -8.10 -5.14 4.89
CA ILE A 13 -7.64 -6.43 4.35
C ILE A 13 -7.34 -7.37 5.50
N THR A 14 -6.62 -6.88 6.51
CA THR A 14 -6.36 -7.53 7.78
C THR A 14 -6.49 -6.52 8.92
N ASP A 15 -6.35 -6.96 10.17
CA ASP A 15 -6.26 -6.03 11.31
C ASP A 15 -5.03 -5.11 11.23
N GLY A 16 -3.97 -5.58 10.56
CA GLY A 16 -2.71 -4.86 10.38
C GLY A 16 -2.60 -4.04 9.09
N PHE A 17 -3.52 -4.19 8.13
CA PHE A 17 -3.45 -3.47 6.86
C PHE A 17 -4.81 -3.12 6.28
N ALA A 18 -4.93 -1.88 5.80
CA ALA A 18 -6.00 -1.41 4.96
C ALA A 18 -5.44 -0.69 3.73
N THR A 19 -6.21 -0.70 2.64
CA THR A 19 -5.91 0.09 1.45
C THR A 19 -7.01 1.09 1.16
N ALA A 20 -6.68 2.22 0.53
CA ALA A 20 -7.61 3.26 0.13
C ALA A 20 -7.26 3.80 -1.28
N PRO A 21 -8.23 4.42 -1.97
CA PRO A 21 -7.93 5.34 -3.08
C PRO A 21 -7.15 6.57 -2.56
N GLN A 22 -6.93 7.55 -3.42
CA GLN A 22 -6.17 8.76 -3.09
C GLN A 22 -6.57 9.35 -1.72
N LEU A 23 -5.55 9.56 -0.88
CA LEU A 23 -5.68 10.26 0.40
C LEU A 23 -5.39 11.74 0.23
N MET A 24 -6.13 12.56 0.97
CA MET A 24 -5.91 14.01 1.03
C MET A 24 -5.21 14.40 2.33
N ILE A 25 -4.68 15.62 2.40
CA ILE A 25 -4.07 16.19 3.62
C ILE A 25 -5.02 16.08 4.82
N ALA A 26 -6.32 16.32 4.60
CA ALA A 26 -7.35 16.24 5.63
C ALA A 26 -7.59 14.81 6.19
N ASP A 27 -7.17 13.77 5.46
CA ASP A 27 -7.38 12.38 5.88
C ASP A 27 -6.40 11.93 6.97
N MET A 28 -5.27 12.63 7.17
CA MET A 28 -4.22 12.17 8.09
C MET A 28 -4.70 12.09 9.54
N GLN A 29 -5.45 13.09 10.00
CA GLN A 29 -6.05 13.07 11.34
C GLN A 29 -7.08 11.95 11.49
N ALA A 30 -7.90 11.73 10.46
CA ALA A 30 -8.85 10.63 10.43
C ALA A 30 -8.17 9.25 10.47
N ALA A 31 -7.07 9.08 9.74
CA ALA A 31 -6.28 7.85 9.72
C ALA A 31 -5.69 7.56 11.11
N LYS A 32 -5.12 8.57 11.79
CA LYS A 32 -4.64 8.42 13.17
C LYS A 32 -5.76 8.00 14.12
N GLN A 33 -6.91 8.68 14.05
CA GLN A 33 -8.08 8.36 14.87
C GLN A 33 -8.71 7.00 14.55
N ALA A 34 -8.44 6.44 13.37
CA ALA A 34 -8.84 5.08 12.98
C ALA A 34 -7.85 4.01 13.45
N GLY A 35 -6.75 4.41 14.11
CA GLY A 35 -5.78 3.51 14.74
C GLY A 35 -4.59 3.15 13.86
N PHE A 36 -4.43 3.77 12.69
CA PHE A 36 -3.25 3.53 11.85
C PHE A 36 -2.00 4.16 12.48
N ALA A 37 -0.86 3.53 12.25
CA ALA A 37 0.46 3.99 12.68
C ALA A 37 1.29 4.51 11.50
N LEU A 38 1.09 3.94 10.31
CA LEU A 38 1.87 4.23 9.10
C LEU A 38 0.97 4.50 7.91
N ILE A 39 1.28 5.55 7.15
CA ILE A 39 0.79 5.76 5.79
C ILE A 39 1.83 5.22 4.79
N LEU A 40 1.41 4.31 3.92
CA LEU A 40 2.23 3.79 2.82
C LEU A 40 1.75 4.36 1.48
N ASN A 41 2.43 5.39 0.98
CA ASN A 41 2.12 5.99 -0.31
C ASN A 41 2.84 5.25 -1.45
N ALA A 42 2.06 4.55 -2.28
CA ALA A 42 2.55 3.84 -3.47
C ALA A 42 2.30 4.61 -4.79
N ARG A 43 1.84 5.87 -4.72
CA ARG A 43 1.56 6.73 -5.88
C ARG A 43 2.72 7.68 -6.15
N PRO A 44 3.37 7.66 -7.32
CA PRO A 44 4.33 8.69 -7.69
C PRO A 44 3.64 10.04 -7.82
N ASP A 45 4.30 11.11 -7.38
CA ASP A 45 3.83 12.49 -7.58
C ASP A 45 3.69 12.82 -9.08
N GLY A 46 2.72 13.68 -9.41
CA GLY A 46 2.50 14.18 -10.76
C GLY A 46 1.77 13.22 -11.72
N GLU A 47 0.95 12.31 -11.20
CA GLU A 47 -0.03 11.57 -12.02
C GLU A 47 -1.27 12.41 -12.34
N GLU A 48 -1.66 13.32 -11.44
CA GLU A 48 -2.78 14.27 -11.56
C GLU A 48 -2.36 15.66 -11.00
N ASP A 49 -3.22 16.67 -11.19
CA ASP A 49 -3.00 18.02 -10.66
C ASP A 49 -3.07 18.04 -9.13
N GLU A 50 -2.51 19.09 -8.49
CA GLU A 50 -2.30 19.11 -7.03
C GLU A 50 -3.59 19.08 -6.19
N ASP A 51 -4.72 19.47 -6.78
CA ASP A 51 -6.04 19.43 -6.14
C ASP A 51 -6.57 17.98 -6.02
N GLU A 52 -6.35 17.16 -7.04
CA GLU A 52 -6.67 15.73 -7.04
C GLU A 52 -5.54 14.88 -6.44
N GLN A 53 -4.29 15.33 -6.52
CA GLN A 53 -3.11 14.66 -6.02
C GLN A 53 -2.18 15.63 -5.28
N PRO A 54 -2.38 15.83 -3.97
CA PRO A 54 -1.46 16.62 -3.18
C PRO A 54 -0.04 16.04 -3.25
N PRO A 55 1.01 16.88 -3.37
CA PRO A 55 2.39 16.42 -3.37
C PRO A 55 2.71 15.55 -2.14
N SER A 56 3.45 14.46 -2.35
CA SER A 56 3.83 13.51 -1.29
C SER A 56 4.52 14.19 -0.11
N LEU A 57 5.26 15.28 -0.37
CA LEU A 57 5.88 16.10 0.68
C LEU A 57 4.83 16.69 1.64
N HIS A 58 3.75 17.28 1.12
CA HIS A 58 2.69 17.87 1.94
C HIS A 58 1.92 16.79 2.70
N LEU A 59 1.67 15.64 2.08
CA LEU A 59 1.04 14.49 2.75
C LEU A 59 1.91 13.96 3.88
N LYS A 60 3.24 13.91 3.69
CA LYS A 60 4.20 13.52 4.72
C LYS A 60 4.18 14.47 5.92
N GLU A 61 4.23 15.78 5.69
CA GLU A 61 4.20 16.79 6.75
C GLU A 61 2.89 16.70 7.56
N ALA A 62 1.76 16.52 6.87
CA ALA A 62 0.46 16.34 7.49
C ALA A 62 0.37 15.03 8.30
N ALA A 63 0.91 13.93 7.78
CA ALA A 63 0.98 12.65 8.49
C ALA A 63 1.80 12.78 9.78
N GLN A 64 3.00 13.37 9.70
CA GLN A 64 3.86 13.60 10.86
C GLN A 64 3.19 14.48 11.92
N THR A 65 2.52 15.56 11.48
CA THR A 65 1.74 16.44 12.37
C THR A 65 0.59 15.69 13.06
N ALA A 66 -0.03 14.71 12.38
CA ALA A 66 -1.04 13.83 12.96
C ALA A 66 -0.46 12.70 13.84
N GLY A 67 0.86 12.60 13.99
CA GLY A 67 1.50 11.51 14.73
C GLY A 67 1.46 10.18 14.00
N LEU A 68 1.46 10.20 12.67
CA LEU A 68 1.60 9.06 11.79
C LEU A 68 3.01 9.03 11.19
N ALA A 69 3.56 7.84 11.04
CA ALA A 69 4.69 7.64 10.15
C ALA A 69 4.24 7.69 8.69
N TYR A 70 5.19 7.98 7.79
CA TYR A 70 4.91 8.10 6.37
C TYR A 70 6.05 7.49 5.56
N ALA A 71 5.71 6.53 4.71
CA ALA A 71 6.63 5.89 3.78
C ALA A 71 6.20 6.18 2.35
N TYR A 72 7.11 6.76 1.57
CA TYR A 72 6.92 7.03 0.15
C TYR A 72 7.66 5.97 -0.66
N VAL A 73 6.91 5.05 -1.27
CA VAL A 73 7.45 3.93 -2.06
C VAL A 73 6.70 3.91 -3.41
N PRO A 74 6.96 4.87 -4.29
CA PRO A 74 6.16 5.07 -5.49
C PRO A 74 6.34 3.91 -6.48
N ILE A 75 5.21 3.41 -7.00
CA ILE A 75 5.17 2.40 -8.05
C ILE A 75 4.46 3.02 -9.27
N LEU A 76 5.20 3.17 -10.36
CA LEU A 76 4.63 3.64 -11.64
C LEU A 76 3.50 2.70 -12.07
N ASN A 77 2.45 3.25 -12.68
CA ASN A 77 1.37 2.44 -13.20
C ASN A 77 1.90 1.42 -14.23
N GLY A 78 1.46 0.16 -14.12
CA GLY A 78 1.94 -0.96 -14.95
C GLY A 78 3.38 -1.42 -14.73
N ALA A 79 4.14 -0.77 -13.85
CA ALA A 79 5.53 -1.17 -13.59
C ALA A 79 5.64 -2.38 -12.65
N ALA A 80 6.75 -3.10 -12.80
CA ALA A 80 7.14 -4.16 -11.87
C ALA A 80 7.48 -3.60 -10.48
N PHE A 81 7.26 -4.41 -9.45
CA PHE A 81 7.63 -4.09 -8.07
C PHE A 81 9.08 -4.50 -7.83
N SER A 82 9.99 -3.51 -7.77
CA SER A 82 11.42 -3.78 -7.57
C SER A 82 11.70 -4.38 -6.19
N HIS A 83 12.76 -5.19 -6.09
CA HIS A 83 13.17 -5.75 -4.80
C HIS A 83 13.45 -4.67 -3.74
N ASN A 84 14.05 -3.55 -4.15
CA ASN A 84 14.30 -2.40 -3.27
C ASN A 84 13.00 -1.77 -2.76
N ALA A 85 11.95 -1.70 -3.60
CA ALA A 85 10.65 -1.21 -3.15
C ALA A 85 10.02 -2.15 -2.11
N LEU A 86 10.14 -3.48 -2.30
CA LEU A 86 9.66 -4.47 -1.33
C LEU A 86 10.43 -4.38 0.00
N ILE A 87 11.75 -4.21 -0.05
CA ILE A 87 12.58 -4.00 1.13
C ILE A 87 12.15 -2.73 1.86
N ALA A 88 12.07 -1.59 1.16
CA ALA A 88 11.70 -0.30 1.76
C ALA A 88 10.30 -0.33 2.40
N ALA A 89 9.32 -0.95 1.74
CA ALA A 89 7.99 -1.13 2.32
C ALA A 89 8.03 -2.05 3.55
N GLY A 90 8.77 -3.16 3.47
CA GLY A 90 8.96 -4.08 4.59
C GLY A 90 9.56 -3.40 5.83
N GLU A 91 10.67 -2.69 5.66
CA GLU A 91 11.36 -1.95 6.73
C GLU A 91 10.42 -0.92 7.36
N ALA A 92 9.77 -0.08 6.54
CA ALA A 92 8.82 0.92 7.02
C ALA A 92 7.70 0.30 7.88
N MET A 93 7.17 -0.86 7.47
CA MET A 93 6.14 -1.54 8.25
C MET A 93 6.68 -2.17 9.55
N ALA A 94 7.95 -2.58 9.61
CA ALA A 94 8.56 -3.13 10.82
C ALA A 94 8.77 -2.04 11.89
N ASP A 95 9.26 -0.86 11.46
CA ASP A 95 9.70 0.21 12.36
C ASP A 95 8.55 0.88 13.12
N ASN A 96 7.31 0.75 12.62
CA ASN A 96 6.17 1.52 13.14
C ASN A 96 5.18 0.71 13.99
N GLY A 97 5.33 -0.62 14.08
CA GLY A 97 4.70 -1.47 15.10
C GLY A 97 3.17 -1.45 15.19
N GLY A 98 2.45 -0.94 14.17
CA GLY A 98 0.99 -0.80 14.19
C GLY A 98 0.36 -0.88 12.80
N PRO A 99 -0.98 -0.77 12.71
CA PRO A 99 -1.69 -0.94 11.45
C PRO A 99 -1.27 0.05 10.38
N VAL A 100 -1.21 -0.42 9.14
CA VAL A 100 -0.75 0.36 7.99
C VAL A 100 -1.94 0.72 7.10
N LEU A 101 -2.03 1.99 6.70
CA LEU A 101 -2.96 2.45 5.67
C LEU A 101 -2.16 2.74 4.40
N GLY A 102 -2.30 1.88 3.40
CA GLY A 102 -1.70 2.08 2.09
C GLY A 102 -2.63 2.81 1.14
N PHE A 103 -2.09 3.63 0.24
CA PHE A 103 -2.88 4.21 -0.84
C PHE A 103 -2.12 4.35 -2.15
N CYS A 104 -2.88 4.47 -3.24
CA CYS A 104 -2.42 5.06 -4.48
C CYS A 104 -3.58 5.78 -5.16
N LEU A 105 -3.74 5.72 -6.49
CA LEU A 105 -4.97 6.18 -7.14
C LEU A 105 -6.21 5.34 -6.70
N THR A 106 -6.13 4.01 -6.85
CA THR A 106 -7.26 3.09 -6.56
C THR A 106 -7.03 2.18 -5.34
N GLY A 107 -5.84 2.21 -4.76
CA GLY A 107 -5.42 1.33 -3.64
C GLY A 107 -4.84 -0.02 -4.06
N MET A 108 -4.82 -0.37 -5.35
CA MET A 108 -4.29 -1.67 -5.79
C MET A 108 -2.76 -1.76 -5.71
N ARG A 109 -2.03 -0.68 -5.99
CA ARG A 109 -0.56 -0.67 -5.92
C ARG A 109 -0.06 -0.86 -4.49
N SER A 110 -0.68 -0.16 -3.54
CA SER A 110 -0.36 -0.30 -2.12
C SER A 110 -0.71 -1.68 -1.57
N LEU A 111 -1.86 -2.25 -1.97
CA LEU A 111 -2.23 -3.63 -1.61
C LEU A 111 -1.18 -4.65 -2.10
N ARG A 112 -0.79 -4.55 -3.37
CA ARG A 112 0.21 -5.45 -3.97
C ARG A 112 1.58 -5.27 -3.31
N LEU A 113 2.02 -4.04 -3.11
CA LEU A 113 3.27 -3.72 -2.43
C LEU A 113 3.31 -4.30 -1.01
N TRP A 114 2.23 -4.12 -0.24
CA TRP A 114 2.08 -4.67 1.10
C TRP A 114 2.15 -6.21 1.11
N ALA A 115 1.40 -6.87 0.22
CA ALA A 115 1.35 -8.33 0.17
C ALA A 115 2.71 -8.91 -0.22
N LEU A 116 3.37 -8.35 -1.24
CA LEU A 116 4.69 -8.78 -1.68
C LEU A 116 5.75 -8.57 -0.61
N ALA A 117 5.76 -7.41 0.07
CA ALA A 117 6.66 -7.16 1.18
C ALA A 117 6.37 -8.09 2.37
N SER A 118 5.09 -8.39 2.65
CA SER A 118 4.71 -9.32 3.72
C SER A 118 5.21 -10.74 3.45
N ALA A 119 5.08 -11.22 2.21
CA ALA A 119 5.62 -12.52 1.80
C ALA A 119 7.15 -12.56 1.84
N LEU A 120 7.83 -11.51 1.37
CA LEU A 120 9.29 -11.40 1.41
C LEU A 120 9.85 -11.48 2.84
N TYR A 121 9.17 -10.84 3.79
CA TYR A 121 9.58 -10.82 5.19
C TYR A 121 9.01 -11.99 6.02
N GLY A 122 8.32 -12.95 5.38
CA GLY A 122 7.73 -14.11 6.07
C GLY A 122 6.70 -13.74 7.12
N ARG A 123 5.96 -12.64 6.94
CA ARG A 123 4.98 -12.14 7.92
C ARG A 123 3.63 -12.83 7.82
N GLU A 124 3.32 -13.35 6.65
CA GLU A 124 2.07 -14.03 6.36
C GLU A 124 2.27 -14.99 5.19
N GLU A 125 1.51 -16.09 5.19
CA GLU A 125 1.55 -17.07 4.11
C GLU A 125 0.85 -16.54 2.85
N PRO A 126 1.36 -16.83 1.64
CA PRO A 126 0.76 -16.37 0.38
C PRO A 126 -0.75 -16.62 0.27
N ASP A 127 -1.21 -17.81 0.65
CA ASP A 127 -2.63 -18.17 0.55
C ASP A 127 -3.50 -17.35 1.51
N ARG A 128 -2.96 -16.95 2.66
CA ARG A 128 -3.64 -16.08 3.61
C ARG A 128 -3.73 -14.65 3.11
N LEU A 129 -2.68 -14.14 2.46
CA LEU A 129 -2.69 -12.83 1.81
C LEU A 129 -3.75 -12.76 0.69
N ILE A 130 -3.79 -13.78 -0.17
CA ILE A 130 -4.77 -13.88 -1.26
C ILE A 130 -6.19 -13.97 -0.70
N LEU A 131 -6.43 -14.83 0.29
CA LEU A 131 -7.74 -14.97 0.93
C LEU A 131 -8.19 -13.67 1.59
N ALA A 132 -7.30 -12.98 2.31
CA ALA A 132 -7.62 -11.71 2.96
C ALA A 132 -8.04 -10.63 1.97
N ALA A 133 -7.34 -10.52 0.83
CA ALA A 133 -7.74 -9.62 -0.26
C ALA A 133 -9.11 -10.02 -0.84
N ALA A 134 -9.33 -11.31 -1.10
CA ALA A 134 -10.58 -11.82 -1.66
C ALA A 134 -11.79 -11.55 -0.77
N VAL A 135 -11.64 -11.75 0.55
CA VAL A 135 -12.68 -11.42 1.54
C VAL A 135 -13.01 -9.92 1.55
N ALA A 136 -12.02 -9.07 1.28
CA ALA A 136 -12.20 -7.63 1.13
C ALA A 136 -12.73 -7.21 -0.26
N GLY A 137 -13.01 -8.16 -1.15
CA GLY A 137 -13.52 -7.91 -2.51
C GLY A 137 -12.46 -7.44 -3.50
N LEU A 138 -11.18 -7.73 -3.24
CA LEU A 138 -10.03 -7.42 -4.11
C LEU A 138 -9.32 -8.72 -4.51
N SER A 139 -8.56 -8.73 -5.60
CA SER A 139 -7.82 -9.92 -6.04
C SER A 139 -6.31 -9.69 -6.05
N LEU A 140 -5.59 -10.72 -5.59
CA LEU A 140 -4.14 -10.87 -5.69
C LEU A 140 -3.74 -12.08 -6.55
N ASP A 141 -4.67 -12.67 -7.31
CA ASP A 141 -4.44 -13.94 -8.02
C ASP A 141 -3.31 -13.81 -9.04
N ALA A 142 -3.24 -12.67 -9.74
CA ALA A 142 -2.15 -12.36 -10.67
C ALA A 142 -0.76 -12.26 -10.00
N PHE A 143 -0.72 -12.14 -8.67
CA PHE A 143 0.50 -12.06 -7.87
C PHE A 143 0.81 -13.37 -7.12
N ALA A 144 -0.02 -14.41 -7.25
CA ALA A 144 0.12 -15.64 -6.46
C ALA A 144 1.49 -16.32 -6.60
N GLU A 145 2.00 -16.45 -7.83
CA GLU A 145 3.33 -17.02 -8.06
C GLU A 145 4.44 -16.16 -7.44
N HIS A 146 4.32 -14.83 -7.53
CA HIS A 146 5.29 -13.91 -6.93
C HIS A 146 5.33 -14.04 -5.41
N LEU A 147 4.17 -14.12 -4.76
CA LEU A 147 4.06 -14.32 -3.32
C LEU A 147 4.71 -15.64 -2.89
N GLN A 148 4.44 -16.74 -3.61
CA GLN A 148 5.00 -18.06 -3.36
C GLN A 148 6.53 -18.12 -3.53
N ARG A 149 7.08 -17.37 -4.49
CA ARG A 149 8.53 -17.28 -4.67
C ARG A 149 9.20 -16.49 -3.55
N LEU A 150 8.63 -15.34 -3.21
CA LEU A 150 9.13 -14.47 -2.15
C LEU A 150 9.13 -15.19 -0.80
N SER A 151 8.07 -15.95 -0.46
CA SER A 151 8.01 -16.72 0.79
C SER A 151 9.08 -17.82 0.89
N ARG A 152 9.64 -18.24 -0.25
CA ARG A 152 10.73 -19.24 -0.34
C ARG A 152 12.11 -18.59 -0.40
N GLY A 153 12.22 -17.28 -0.17
CA GLY A 153 13.47 -16.52 -0.29
C GLY A 153 14.00 -16.43 -1.72
N GLN A 154 13.15 -16.68 -2.71
CA GLN A 154 13.51 -16.56 -4.13
C GLN A 154 13.23 -15.14 -4.59
N ALA A 155 14.08 -14.61 -5.48
CA ALA A 155 13.82 -13.33 -6.12
C ALA A 155 12.43 -13.34 -6.80
N PRO A 156 11.66 -12.24 -6.68
CA PRO A 156 10.40 -12.11 -7.40
C PRO A 156 10.69 -12.21 -8.90
N LEU A 157 9.79 -12.84 -9.68
CA LEU A 157 9.89 -12.72 -11.13
C LEU A 157 9.78 -11.23 -11.46
N TYR A 158 10.77 -10.68 -12.15
CA TYR A 158 10.69 -9.35 -12.74
C TYR A 158 9.65 -9.41 -13.87
N VAL A 159 8.37 -9.47 -13.52
CA VAL A 159 7.29 -9.43 -14.52
C VAL A 159 7.02 -7.96 -14.78
N ALA A 160 7.52 -7.47 -15.92
CA ALA A 160 6.86 -6.36 -16.57
C ALA A 160 5.44 -6.83 -16.90
N ASP A 161 4.44 -6.09 -16.46
CA ASP A 161 3.05 -6.39 -16.78
C ASP A 161 2.82 -6.06 -18.27
N GLU A 162 2.97 -7.05 -19.15
CA GLU A 162 2.65 -6.87 -20.58
C GLU A 162 1.17 -6.53 -20.79
N ALA A 163 0.28 -6.85 -19.83
CA ALA A 163 -1.13 -6.45 -19.90
C ALA A 163 -1.36 -4.98 -19.49
N ALA A 164 -0.46 -4.38 -18.71
CA ALA A 164 -0.51 -2.96 -18.39
C ALA A 164 0.06 -2.05 -19.50
N MET A 165 0.68 -2.62 -20.55
CA MET A 165 1.05 -1.87 -21.76
C MET A 165 -0.13 -1.64 -22.72
N MET A 166 -1.32 -2.17 -22.42
CA MET A 166 -2.50 -2.10 -23.28
C MET A 166 -3.67 -1.29 -22.69
N ILE A 167 -3.43 -0.47 -21.67
CA ILE A 167 -4.44 0.46 -21.12
C ILE A 167 -3.85 1.86 -21.03
#